data_AF-A0A382C7T2-F1
#
_entry.id   AF-A0A382C7T2-F1
#
_cell.length_a   1.000
_cell.length_b   1.000
_cell.length_c   1.000
_cell.angle_alpha   90.00
_cell.angle_beta   90.00
_cell.angle_gamma   90.00
#
_symmetry.space_group_name_H-M   'P 1'
#
loop_
_entity.id
_entity.type
_entity.pdbx_description
1 polymer ?
#
loop_
_entity_poly.entity_id
_entity_poly.type
_entity_poly.pdbx_seq_one_letter_code
_entity_poly.pdbx_strand_id
1 'polypeptide(L)'
;MDGKVAQLESGLSLEQQRLEKLWDAYEQQEKDLNASLDQINILEADIGTKGTLITSLQELLGERDAKLRELEVERQRQMKVEAEYGPRIKEMEDTIKDQTDKYDRLLSITQEMESELDLARRALHARDSWFNLNVSSLESISDLIKEWRDIQAGKFPENSGAGGPGGGKSEFVEAISTIKGLGAVKAENLYDSGFHTVDELKAASVEDIASVVGFTNLSASKVVNGAKGL
;
A
#
# COMPACT_ATOMS: atom_id res chain seq x y z
N MET A 1 -34.84 -129.63 18.82
CA MET A 1 -35.30 -128.47 18.02
C MET A 1 -34.62 -127.17 18.49
N ASP A 2 -34.17 -127.09 19.75
CA ASP A 2 -33.66 -125.85 20.36
C ASP A 2 -32.29 -125.35 19.84
N GLY A 3 -31.38 -126.23 19.41
CA GLY A 3 -30.05 -125.82 18.95
C GLY A 3 -30.01 -125.08 17.59
N LYS A 4 -30.98 -125.36 16.71
CA LYS A 4 -31.14 -124.64 15.43
C LYS A 4 -31.75 -123.25 15.65
N VAL A 5 -32.65 -123.14 16.63
CA VAL A 5 -33.27 -121.88 17.02
C VAL A 5 -32.21 -120.94 17.63
N ALA A 6 -31.37 -121.45 18.54
CA ALA A 6 -30.29 -120.66 19.15
C ALA A 6 -29.23 -120.16 18.15
N GLN A 7 -28.88 -120.95 17.12
CA GLN A 7 -27.96 -120.50 16.06
C GLN A 7 -28.58 -119.43 15.16
N LEU A 8 -29.88 -119.53 14.87
CA LEU A 8 -30.61 -118.52 14.12
C LEU A 8 -30.74 -117.22 14.92
N GLU A 9 -30.96 -117.31 16.24
CA GLU A 9 -30.98 -116.16 17.14
C GLU A 9 -29.61 -115.46 17.24
N SER A 10 -28.52 -116.23 17.31
CA SER A 10 -27.16 -115.69 17.30
C SER A 10 -26.79 -115.03 15.96
N GLY A 11 -27.20 -115.62 14.83
CA GLY A 11 -27.01 -115.02 13.50
C GLY A 11 -27.84 -113.76 13.29
N LEU A 12 -29.08 -113.75 13.77
CA LEU A 12 -29.95 -112.57 13.76
C LEU A 12 -29.36 -111.43 14.59
N SER A 13 -28.81 -111.73 15.77
CA SER A 13 -28.12 -110.77 16.62
C SER A 13 -26.87 -110.18 15.95
N LEU A 14 -26.09 -111.00 15.26
CA LEU A 14 -24.89 -110.53 14.55
C LEU A 14 -25.25 -109.61 13.38
N GLU A 15 -26.29 -109.94 12.63
CA GLU A 15 -26.78 -109.10 11.53
C GLU A 15 -27.41 -107.80 12.05
N GLN A 16 -28.12 -107.83 13.19
CA GLN A 16 -28.59 -106.62 13.85
C GLN A 16 -27.43 -105.69 14.23
N GLN A 17 -26.35 -106.23 14.83
CA GLN A 17 -25.16 -105.43 15.17
C GLN A 17 -24.43 -104.88 13.94
N ARG A 18 -24.41 -105.61 12.82
CA ARG A 18 -23.84 -105.12 11.55
C ARG A 18 -24.68 -104.00 10.97
N LEU A 19 -26.00 -104.15 11.00
CA LEU A 19 -26.92 -103.14 10.51
C LEU A 19 -26.82 -101.85 11.35
N GLU A 20 -26.71 -101.98 12.68
CA GLU A 20 -26.51 -100.87 13.61
C GLU A 20 -25.21 -100.11 13.30
N LYS A 21 -24.08 -100.81 13.15
CA LYS A 21 -22.80 -100.16 12.77
C LYS A 21 -22.86 -99.49 11.40
N LEU A 22 -23.57 -100.08 10.45
CA LEU A 22 -23.75 -99.49 9.13
C LEU A 22 -24.62 -98.22 9.23
N TRP A 23 -25.66 -98.26 10.06
CA TRP A 23 -26.53 -97.13 10.33
C TRP A 23 -25.77 -95.98 11.00
N ASP A 24 -24.98 -96.27 12.04
CA ASP A 24 -24.11 -95.29 12.71
C ASP A 24 -23.11 -94.66 11.72
N ALA A 25 -22.54 -95.47 10.82
CA ALA A 25 -21.62 -94.97 9.79
C ALA A 25 -22.32 -94.07 8.77
N TYR A 26 -23.55 -94.40 8.36
CA TYR A 26 -24.35 -93.54 7.48
C TYR A 26 -24.79 -92.25 8.18
N GLU A 27 -25.19 -92.32 9.45
CA GLU A 27 -25.53 -91.13 10.24
C GLU A 27 -24.32 -90.20 10.38
N GLN A 28 -23.12 -90.76 10.62
CA GLN A 28 -21.89 -90.00 10.66
C GLN A 28 -21.54 -89.39 9.30
N GLN A 29 -21.70 -90.15 8.21
CA GLN A 29 -21.46 -89.66 6.86
C GLN A 29 -22.42 -88.52 6.49
N GLU A 30 -23.69 -88.60 6.90
CA GLU A 30 -24.67 -87.54 6.68
C GLU A 30 -24.31 -86.28 7.47
N LYS A 31 -23.85 -86.42 8.72
CA LYS A 31 -23.35 -85.28 9.52
C LYS A 31 -22.14 -84.62 8.88
N ASP A 32 -21.16 -85.39 8.42
CA ASP A 32 -19.95 -84.87 7.78
C ASP A 32 -20.27 -84.19 6.44
N LEU A 33 -21.21 -84.76 5.66
CA LEU A 33 -21.70 -84.16 4.42
C LEU A 33 -22.39 -82.82 4.68
N ASN A 34 -23.28 -82.76 5.67
CA ASN A 34 -23.96 -81.52 6.05
C ASN A 34 -22.97 -80.45 6.53
N ALA A 35 -21.97 -80.83 7.34
CA ALA A 35 -20.91 -79.92 7.76
C ALA A 35 -20.09 -79.38 6.58
N SER A 36 -19.80 -80.21 5.57
CA SER A 36 -19.12 -79.76 4.35
C SER A 36 -20.00 -78.84 3.51
N LEU A 37 -21.30 -79.10 3.42
CA LEU A 37 -22.25 -78.23 2.71
C LEU A 37 -22.35 -76.86 3.38
N ASP A 38 -22.39 -76.82 4.71
CA ASP A 38 -22.38 -75.56 5.47
C ASP A 38 -21.09 -74.77 5.23
N GLN A 39 -19.93 -75.43 5.19
CA GLN A 39 -18.67 -74.79 4.84
C GLN A 39 -18.67 -74.22 3.42
N ILE A 40 -19.20 -74.98 2.45
CA ILE A 40 -19.34 -74.52 1.06
C ILE A 40 -20.22 -73.27 1.01
N ASN A 41 -21.38 -73.28 1.68
CA ASN A 41 -22.28 -72.13 1.72
C ASN A 41 -21.62 -70.87 2.30
N ILE A 42 -20.81 -71.02 3.36
CA ILE A 42 -20.06 -69.91 3.96
C ILE A 42 -19.01 -69.37 2.99
N LEU A 43 -18.27 -70.26 2.32
CA LEU A 43 -17.25 -69.87 1.34
C LEU A 43 -17.87 -69.19 0.11
N GLU A 44 -19.02 -69.66 -0.37
CA GLU A 44 -19.75 -69.04 -1.47
C GLU A 44 -20.22 -67.62 -1.10
N ALA A 45 -20.72 -67.44 0.13
CA ALA A 45 -21.07 -66.12 0.64
C ALA A 45 -19.85 -65.18 0.73
N ASP A 46 -18.70 -65.66 1.23
CA ASP A 46 -17.45 -64.90 1.30
C ASP A 46 -16.88 -64.56 -0.09
N ILE A 47 -17.00 -65.46 -1.06
CA ILE A 47 -16.65 -65.15 -2.46
C ILE A 47 -17.55 -64.04 -3.00
N GLY A 48 -18.85 -64.08 -2.69
CA GLY A 48 -19.80 -63.03 -3.07
C GLY A 48 -19.42 -61.66 -2.51
N THR A 49 -19.10 -61.57 -1.22
CA THR A 49 -18.68 -60.30 -0.57
C THR A 49 -17.33 -59.80 -1.08
N LYS A 50 -16.37 -60.69 -1.35
CA LYS A 50 -15.12 -60.33 -2.01
C LYS A 50 -15.34 -59.82 -3.43
N GLY A 51 -16.29 -60.41 -4.16
CA GLY A 51 -16.71 -59.95 -5.48
C GLY A 51 -17.22 -58.52 -5.47
N THR A 52 -18.12 -58.17 -4.53
CA THR A 52 -18.62 -56.80 -4.40
C THR A 52 -17.52 -55.81 -4.00
N LEU A 53 -16.60 -56.22 -3.12
CA LEU A 53 -15.44 -55.42 -2.74
C LEU A 53 -14.53 -55.14 -3.95
N ILE A 54 -14.22 -56.16 -4.76
CA ILE A 54 -13.41 -56.01 -5.96
C ILE A 54 -14.04 -55.00 -6.92
N THR A 55 -15.36 -55.09 -7.17
CA THR A 55 -16.07 -54.13 -8.02
C THR A 55 -15.96 -52.71 -7.48
N SER A 56 -16.18 -52.51 -6.17
CA SER A 56 -16.05 -51.18 -5.55
C SER A 56 -14.63 -50.59 -5.65
N LEU A 57 -13.60 -51.43 -5.53
CA LEU A 57 -12.21 -51.01 -5.67
C LEU A 57 -11.85 -50.67 -7.13
N GLN A 58 -12.41 -51.40 -8.09
CA GLN A 58 -12.25 -51.10 -9.52
C GLN A 58 -12.90 -49.77 -9.90
N GLU A 59 -14.08 -49.47 -9.36
CA GLU A 59 -14.75 -48.18 -9.55
C GLU A 59 -13.90 -47.03 -9.00
N LEU A 60 -13.42 -47.16 -7.75
CA LEU A 60 -12.54 -46.17 -7.14
C LEU A 60 -11.23 -45.97 -7.91
N LEU A 61 -10.63 -47.05 -8.42
CA LEU A 61 -9.43 -46.97 -9.26
C LEU A 61 -9.73 -46.17 -10.54
N GLY A 62 -10.84 -46.47 -11.21
CA GLY A 62 -11.27 -45.76 -12.42
C GLY A 62 -11.51 -44.26 -12.19
N GLU A 63 -12.12 -43.89 -11.07
CA GLU A 63 -12.28 -42.48 -10.68
C GLU A 63 -10.93 -41.79 -10.45
N ARG A 64 -9.98 -42.48 -9.82
CA ARG A 64 -8.63 -41.96 -9.57
C ARG A 64 -7.88 -41.75 -10.88
N ASP A 65 -7.96 -42.69 -11.81
CA ASP A 65 -7.36 -42.57 -13.13
C ASP A 65 -7.97 -41.42 -13.95
N ALA A 66 -9.29 -41.25 -13.89
CA ALA A 66 -9.96 -40.11 -14.52
C ALA A 66 -9.46 -38.77 -13.95
N LYS A 67 -9.37 -38.68 -12.62
CA LYS A 67 -8.86 -37.48 -11.94
C LYS A 67 -7.39 -37.20 -12.27
N LEU A 68 -6.55 -38.23 -12.36
CA LEU A 68 -5.15 -38.07 -12.77
C LEU A 68 -5.03 -37.53 -14.19
N ARG A 69 -5.87 -38.02 -15.12
CA ARG A 69 -5.91 -37.50 -16.49
C ARG A 69 -6.35 -36.05 -16.55
N GLU A 70 -7.37 -35.67 -15.78
CA GLU A 70 -7.82 -34.29 -15.68
C GLU A 70 -6.72 -33.36 -15.16
N LEU A 71 -6.04 -33.76 -14.08
CA LEU A 71 -4.91 -33.00 -13.52
C LEU A 71 -3.75 -32.86 -14.51
N GLU A 72 -3.45 -33.91 -15.29
CA GLU A 72 -2.40 -33.84 -16.30
C GLU A 72 -2.79 -32.86 -17.42
N VAL A 73 -4.05 -32.85 -17.87
CA VAL A 73 -4.54 -31.86 -18.85
C VAL A 73 -4.42 -30.44 -18.30
N GLU A 74 -4.82 -30.22 -17.05
CA GLU A 74 -4.74 -28.90 -16.42
C GLU A 74 -3.30 -28.44 -16.23
N ARG A 75 -2.41 -29.34 -15.83
CA ARG A 75 -0.97 -29.08 -15.78
C ARG A 75 -0.42 -28.68 -17.14
N GLN A 76 -0.80 -29.35 -18.22
CA GLN A 76 -0.36 -28.98 -19.57
C GLN A 76 -0.89 -27.61 -20.01
N ARG A 77 -2.10 -27.22 -19.59
CA ARG A 77 -2.62 -25.86 -19.82
C ARG A 77 -1.79 -24.82 -19.05
N GLN A 78 -1.53 -25.06 -17.77
CA GLN A 78 -0.72 -24.18 -16.94
C GLN A 78 0.70 -24.02 -17.49
N MET A 79 1.32 -25.10 -17.96
CA MET A 79 2.64 -25.04 -18.62
C MET A 79 2.64 -24.15 -19.86
N LYS A 80 1.58 -24.15 -20.66
CA LYS A 80 1.45 -23.25 -21.83
C LYS A 80 1.32 -21.79 -21.41
N VAL A 81 0.49 -21.53 -20.40
CA VAL A 81 0.31 -20.20 -19.81
C VAL A 81 1.64 -19.69 -19.26
N GLU A 82 2.36 -20.51 -18.51
CA GLU A 82 3.68 -20.16 -17.97
C GLU A 82 4.70 -19.86 -19.08
N ALA A 83 4.71 -20.65 -20.15
CA ALA A 83 5.59 -20.42 -21.29
C ALA A 83 5.26 -19.11 -22.05
N GLU A 84 3.99 -18.70 -22.08
CA GLU A 84 3.55 -17.46 -22.73
C GLU A 84 3.82 -16.22 -21.86
N TYR A 85 3.43 -16.27 -20.58
CA TYR A 85 3.50 -15.12 -19.68
C TYR A 85 4.86 -14.96 -19.00
N GLY A 86 5.62 -16.04 -18.80
CA GLY A 86 6.97 -16.00 -18.22
C GLY A 86 7.92 -15.02 -18.90
N PRO A 87 8.10 -15.05 -20.25
CA PRO A 87 8.97 -14.09 -20.93
C PRO A 87 8.43 -12.66 -20.86
N ARG A 88 7.11 -12.47 -20.94
CA ARG A 88 6.49 -11.14 -20.87
C ARG A 88 6.64 -10.49 -19.50
N ILE A 89 6.53 -11.28 -18.43
CA ILE A 89 6.79 -10.82 -17.06
C ILE A 89 8.25 -10.39 -16.94
N LYS A 90 9.19 -11.22 -17.42
CA LYS A 90 10.62 -10.89 -17.39
C LYS A 90 10.96 -9.62 -18.17
N GLU A 91 10.40 -9.44 -19.37
CA GLU A 91 10.56 -8.21 -20.15
C GLU A 91 10.03 -6.99 -19.37
N MET A 92 8.85 -7.12 -18.76
CA MET A 92 8.28 -6.04 -17.96
C MET A 92 9.13 -5.73 -16.73
N GLU A 93 9.66 -6.73 -16.03
CA GLU A 93 10.61 -6.57 -14.93
C GLU A 93 11.88 -5.85 -15.37
N ASP A 94 12.46 -6.23 -16.51
CA ASP A 94 13.66 -5.60 -17.07
C ASP A 94 13.40 -4.14 -17.45
N THR A 95 12.24 -3.83 -18.05
CA THR A 95 11.87 -2.43 -18.35
C THR A 95 11.68 -1.59 -17.10
N ILE A 96 11.00 -2.12 -16.07
CA ILE A 96 10.80 -1.42 -14.81
C ILE A 96 12.16 -1.12 -14.17
N LYS A 97 13.07 -2.10 -14.15
CA LYS A 97 14.43 -1.92 -13.64
C LYS A 97 15.20 -0.83 -14.38
N ASP A 98 15.17 -0.83 -15.72
CA ASP A 98 15.81 0.23 -16.52
C ASP A 98 15.19 1.61 -16.24
N GLN A 99 13.88 1.71 -16.04
CA GLN A 99 13.25 2.97 -15.64
C GLN A 99 13.69 3.41 -14.23
N THR A 100 13.76 2.49 -13.27
CA THR A 100 14.26 2.80 -11.91
C THR A 100 15.69 3.32 -11.97
N ASP A 101 16.58 2.67 -12.71
CA ASP A 101 17.97 3.12 -12.88
C ASP A 101 18.05 4.51 -13.52
N LYS A 102 17.14 4.84 -14.45
CA LYS A 102 17.04 6.19 -15.05
C LYS A 102 16.56 7.24 -14.05
N TYR A 103 15.56 6.92 -13.23
CA TYR A 103 15.06 7.83 -12.21
C TYR A 103 16.11 8.08 -11.13
N ASP A 104 16.87 7.07 -10.72
CA ASP A 104 17.97 7.23 -9.77
C ASP A 104 19.05 8.18 -10.30
N ARG A 105 19.39 8.07 -11.59
CA ARG A 105 20.32 9.00 -12.24
C ARG A 105 19.78 10.42 -12.31
N LEU A 106 18.51 10.59 -12.69
CA LEU A 106 17.87 11.91 -12.71
C LEU A 106 17.84 12.52 -11.31
N LEU A 107 17.54 11.73 -10.28
CA LEU A 107 17.57 12.17 -8.90
C LEU A 107 18.97 12.66 -8.50
N SER A 108 20.02 11.90 -8.83
CA SER A 108 21.41 12.32 -8.58
C SER A 108 21.72 13.67 -9.24
N ILE A 109 21.36 13.84 -10.52
CA ILE A 109 21.56 15.09 -11.25
C ILE A 109 20.79 16.24 -10.59
N THR A 110 19.55 16.02 -10.18
CA THR A 110 18.76 17.07 -9.52
C THR A 110 19.35 17.47 -8.16
N GLN A 111 19.90 16.52 -7.40
CA GLN A 111 20.58 16.80 -6.14
C GLN A 111 21.88 17.59 -6.35
N GLU A 112 22.65 17.24 -7.39
CA GLU A 112 23.83 18.00 -7.79
C GLU A 112 23.44 19.43 -8.19
N MET A 113 22.42 19.61 -9.03
CA MET A 113 21.91 20.93 -9.43
C MET A 113 21.42 21.75 -8.22
N GLU A 114 20.72 21.14 -7.26
CA GLU A 114 20.29 21.81 -6.04
C GLU A 114 21.50 22.28 -5.21
N SER A 115 22.53 21.45 -5.11
CA SER A 115 23.78 21.80 -4.42
C SER A 115 24.51 22.98 -5.08
N GLU A 116 24.52 23.04 -6.41
CA GLU A 116 25.11 24.14 -7.19
C GLU A 116 24.33 25.44 -7.02
N LEU A 117 22.99 25.36 -7.04
CA LEU A 117 22.12 26.51 -6.80
C LEU A 117 22.31 27.07 -5.39
N ASP A 118 22.44 26.21 -4.39
CA ASP A 118 22.72 26.62 -3.02
C ASP A 118 24.09 27.30 -2.90
N LEU A 119 25.11 26.79 -3.58
CA LEU A 119 26.41 27.44 -3.63
C LEU A 119 26.33 28.82 -4.28
N ALA A 120 25.62 28.94 -5.41
CA ALA A 120 25.42 30.21 -6.11
C ALA A 120 24.65 31.23 -5.25
N ARG A 121 23.59 30.80 -4.55
CA ARG A 121 22.86 31.64 -3.59
C ARG A 121 23.76 32.13 -2.47
N ARG A 122 24.56 31.26 -1.87
CA ARG A 122 25.52 31.64 -0.82
C ARG A 122 26.55 32.66 -1.34
N ALA A 123 27.06 32.46 -2.55
CA ALA A 123 28.00 33.40 -3.17
C ALA A 123 27.37 34.78 -3.43
N LEU A 124 26.13 34.82 -3.91
CA LEU A 124 25.37 36.08 -4.07
C LEU A 124 25.15 36.77 -2.72
N HIS A 125 24.69 36.04 -1.70
CA HIS A 125 24.51 36.60 -0.37
C HIS A 125 25.81 37.14 0.22
N ALA A 126 26.94 36.45 0.01
CA ALA A 126 28.25 36.93 0.44
C ALA A 126 28.66 38.21 -0.29
N ARG A 127 28.44 38.28 -1.61
CA ARG A 127 28.68 39.47 -2.42
C ARG A 127 27.82 40.65 -1.96
N ASP A 128 26.52 40.44 -1.80
CA ASP A 128 25.57 41.48 -1.44
C ASP A 128 25.84 41.97 0.00
N SER A 129 26.21 41.07 0.91
CA SER A 129 26.67 41.42 2.25
C SER A 129 27.94 42.27 2.21
N TRP A 130 28.92 41.92 1.37
CA TRP A 130 30.12 42.73 1.19
C TRP A 130 29.81 44.11 0.58
N PHE A 131 28.94 44.19 -0.43
CA PHE A 131 28.51 45.44 -1.04
C PHE A 131 27.82 46.36 -0.01
N ASN A 132 26.88 45.81 0.76
CA ASN A 132 26.18 46.54 1.80
C ASN A 132 27.11 47.05 2.90
N LEU A 133 28.17 46.30 3.24
CA LEU A 133 29.13 46.73 4.26
C LEU A 133 30.12 47.78 3.76
N ASN A 134 30.51 47.75 2.49
CA ASN A 134 31.65 48.53 2.00
C ASN A 134 31.28 49.65 1.00
N VAL A 135 30.24 49.46 0.20
CA VAL A 135 29.92 50.35 -0.93
C VAL A 135 28.66 51.18 -0.65
N SER A 136 27.69 50.66 0.11
CA SER A 136 26.46 51.41 0.46
C SER A 136 26.74 52.74 1.15
N SER A 137 27.81 52.83 1.96
CA SER A 137 28.21 54.07 2.62
C SER A 137 28.73 55.12 1.64
N LEU A 138 29.17 54.74 0.44
CA LEU A 138 29.58 55.68 -0.61
C LEU A 138 28.36 56.25 -1.34
N GLU A 139 27.27 55.50 -1.45
CA GLU A 139 26.01 55.99 -2.00
C GLU A 139 25.44 57.11 -1.12
N SER A 140 25.43 56.91 0.20
CA SER A 140 25.01 57.96 1.14
C SER A 140 25.90 59.21 1.07
N ILE A 141 27.22 59.05 0.86
CA ILE A 141 28.14 60.17 0.63
C ILE A 141 27.84 60.87 -0.70
N SER A 142 27.55 60.13 -1.77
CA SER A 142 27.15 60.71 -3.06
C SER A 142 25.88 61.54 -2.92
N ASP A 143 24.89 61.05 -2.18
CA ASP A 143 23.64 61.77 -1.96
C ASP A 143 23.85 63.03 -1.11
N LEU A 144 24.66 62.94 -0.05
CA LEU A 144 25.12 64.12 0.71
C LEU A 144 25.85 65.16 -0.17
N ILE A 145 26.67 64.72 -1.13
CA ILE A 145 27.36 65.62 -2.07
C ILE A 145 26.37 66.28 -3.04
N LYS A 146 25.36 65.55 -3.52
CA LYS A 146 24.29 66.11 -4.36
C LYS A 146 23.48 67.13 -3.59
N GLU A 147 23.03 66.80 -2.38
CA GLU A 147 22.33 67.72 -1.48
C GLU A 147 23.14 69.00 -1.25
N TRP A 148 24.44 68.86 -0.95
CA TRP A 148 25.32 70.02 -0.78
C TRP A 148 25.47 70.85 -2.06
N ARG A 149 25.56 70.19 -3.22
CA ARG A 149 25.64 70.87 -4.53
C ARG A 149 24.35 71.62 -4.86
N ASP A 150 23.21 71.03 -4.57
CA ASP A 150 21.90 71.66 -4.78
C ASP A 150 21.78 72.92 -3.90
N ILE A 151 22.18 72.83 -2.63
CA ILE A 151 22.29 73.98 -1.72
C ILE A 151 23.18 75.08 -2.29
N GLN A 152 24.36 74.73 -2.83
CA GLN A 152 25.29 75.69 -3.46
C GLN A 152 24.72 76.32 -4.75
N ALA A 153 23.89 75.57 -5.49
CA ALA A 153 23.20 76.05 -6.69
C ALA A 153 21.96 76.91 -6.36
N GLY A 154 21.71 77.22 -5.09
CA GLY A 154 20.55 77.98 -4.63
C GLY A 154 19.24 77.19 -4.67
N LYS A 155 19.30 75.92 -5.07
CA LYS A 155 18.23 74.94 -4.85
C LYS A 155 18.45 74.33 -3.49
N PHE A 156 18.17 75.10 -2.44
CA PHE A 156 17.99 74.48 -1.15
C PHE A 156 16.97 73.35 -1.33
N PRO A 157 17.18 72.16 -0.74
CA PRO A 157 16.08 71.24 -0.59
C PRO A 157 14.94 72.10 -0.06
N GLU A 158 13.81 72.09 -0.77
CA GLU A 158 12.66 72.79 -0.24
C GLU A 158 12.57 72.32 1.21
N ASN A 159 12.43 73.28 2.13
CA ASN A 159 11.62 73.01 3.28
C ASN A 159 10.30 72.52 2.71
N SER A 160 10.24 71.22 2.49
CA SER A 160 9.02 70.48 2.52
C SER A 160 8.80 70.28 4.03
N GLY A 161 8.09 71.13 4.77
CA GLY A 161 7.08 72.11 4.40
C GLY A 161 5.86 71.47 3.76
N ALA A 162 6.09 70.39 3.02
CA ALA A 162 5.18 69.56 2.26
C ALA A 162 5.85 68.19 2.03
N GLY A 163 6.42 67.63 3.11
CA GLY A 163 7.06 66.32 3.21
C GLY A 163 6.68 65.66 4.52
N GLY A 164 5.39 65.78 4.86
CA GLY A 164 4.73 65.32 6.07
C GLY A 164 3.30 65.87 6.04
N PRO A 165 2.25 65.03 5.96
CA PRO A 165 2.08 63.86 6.81
C PRO A 165 2.12 62.54 6.01
N GLY A 166 3.33 62.09 5.72
CA GLY A 166 3.69 60.69 5.58
C GLY A 166 4.97 60.53 6.38
N GLY A 167 4.89 60.68 7.70
CA GLY A 167 4.67 59.47 8.44
C GLY A 167 5.93 58.62 8.30
N GLY A 168 7.08 59.00 8.90
CA GLY A 168 8.25 58.10 8.92
C GLY A 168 7.80 56.70 9.38
N LYS A 169 8.52 55.60 9.06
CA LYS A 169 8.09 54.23 9.41
C LYS A 169 7.48 54.15 10.82
N SER A 170 8.05 54.86 11.80
CA SER A 170 7.51 55.06 13.14
C SER A 170 6.11 55.70 13.23
N GLU A 171 5.86 56.82 12.55
CA GLU A 171 4.58 57.55 12.56
C GLU A 171 3.48 56.79 11.78
N PHE A 172 3.83 56.15 10.66
CA PHE A 172 2.91 55.25 9.94
C PHE A 172 2.55 54.05 10.82
N VAL A 173 3.55 53.44 11.45
CA VAL A 173 3.35 52.32 12.38
C VAL A 173 2.51 52.75 13.58
N GLU A 174 2.69 53.96 14.11
CA GLU A 174 1.90 54.50 15.23
C GLU A 174 0.43 54.71 14.83
N ALA A 175 0.18 55.37 13.69
CA ALA A 175 -1.17 55.59 13.17
C ALA A 175 -1.92 54.28 12.89
N ILE A 176 -1.24 53.31 12.27
CA ILE A 176 -1.84 52.03 11.87
C ILE A 176 -1.92 51.03 13.03
N SER A 177 -1.02 51.09 14.01
CA SER A 177 -1.07 50.25 15.21
C SER A 177 -2.24 50.57 16.15
N THR A 178 -2.88 51.72 15.96
CA THR A 178 -4.12 52.09 16.67
C THR A 178 -5.32 51.26 16.20
N ILE A 179 -5.23 50.63 15.01
CA ILE A 179 -6.25 49.72 14.50
C ILE A 179 -6.24 48.40 15.29
N LYS A 180 -7.38 48.04 15.89
CA LYS A 180 -7.53 46.84 16.71
C LYS A 180 -7.12 45.56 15.97
N GLY A 181 -5.97 44.99 16.35
CA GLY A 181 -5.44 43.74 15.78
C GLY A 181 -4.29 43.93 14.78
N LEU A 182 -3.87 45.17 14.52
CA LEU A 182 -2.61 45.53 13.88
C LEU A 182 -1.65 45.98 14.98
N GLY A 183 -0.66 45.16 15.31
CA GLY A 183 0.46 45.57 16.16
C GLY A 183 1.57 46.21 15.32
N ALA A 184 2.60 46.75 15.98
CA ALA A 184 3.73 47.41 15.32
C ALA A 184 4.34 46.57 14.18
N VAL A 185 4.60 45.28 14.42
CA VAL A 185 5.16 44.35 13.43
C VAL A 185 4.30 44.20 12.17
N LYS A 186 2.97 44.20 12.32
CA LYS A 186 2.06 44.10 11.16
C LYS A 186 2.01 45.39 10.37
N ALA A 187 2.08 46.53 11.05
CA ALA A 187 2.16 47.83 10.40
C ALA A 187 3.50 48.02 9.67
N GLU A 188 4.61 47.51 10.25
CA GLU A 188 5.92 47.49 9.58
C GLU A 188 5.91 46.64 8.31
N ASN A 189 5.31 45.44 8.36
CA ASN A 189 5.20 44.59 7.18
C ASN A 189 4.39 45.24 6.05
N LEU A 190 3.36 46.04 6.37
CA LEU A 190 2.61 46.82 5.38
C LEU A 190 3.48 47.91 4.75
N TYR A 191 4.26 48.60 5.58
CA TYR A 191 5.19 49.63 5.12
C TYR A 191 6.28 49.05 4.22
N ASP A 192 6.87 47.93 4.63
CA ASP A 192 7.92 47.23 3.86
C ASP A 192 7.38 46.60 2.57
N SER A 193 6.06 46.42 2.46
CA SER A 193 5.38 45.94 1.25
C SER A 193 4.91 47.05 0.30
N GLY A 194 5.22 48.31 0.62
CA GLY A 194 4.96 49.46 -0.25
C GLY A 194 3.73 50.30 0.07
N PHE A 195 3.08 50.08 1.23
CA PHE A 195 2.00 50.96 1.71
C PHE A 195 2.55 51.95 2.73
N HIS A 196 2.79 53.19 2.31
CA HIS A 196 3.47 54.21 3.11
C HIS A 196 2.53 55.24 3.72
N THR A 197 1.27 55.27 3.30
CA THR A 197 0.26 56.21 3.82
C THR A 197 -1.07 55.54 4.18
N VAL A 198 -1.83 56.16 5.08
CA VAL A 198 -3.17 55.67 5.47
C VAL A 198 -4.14 55.72 4.27
N ASP A 199 -3.96 56.69 3.38
CA ASP A 199 -4.80 56.86 2.19
C ASP A 199 -4.57 55.75 1.15
N GLU A 200 -3.33 55.26 1.01
CA GLU A 200 -3.03 54.07 0.20
C GLU A 200 -3.72 52.82 0.76
N LEU A 201 -3.75 52.64 2.08
CA LEU A 201 -4.46 51.53 2.73
C LEU A 201 -5.99 51.62 2.60
N LYS A 202 -6.55 52.83 2.51
CA LYS A 202 -7.98 53.06 2.24
C LYS A 202 -8.37 52.68 0.80
N ALA A 203 -7.46 52.93 -0.14
CA ALA A 203 -7.63 52.65 -1.57
C ALA A 203 -7.30 51.19 -1.95
N ALA A 204 -6.47 50.51 -1.15
CA ALA A 204 -6.07 49.13 -1.38
C ALA A 204 -7.23 48.13 -1.30
N SER A 205 -7.17 47.09 -2.14
CA SER A 205 -8.12 45.98 -2.05
C SER A 205 -7.74 45.01 -0.93
N VAL A 206 -8.70 44.20 -0.49
CA VAL A 206 -8.45 43.16 0.52
C VAL A 206 -7.45 42.12 0.02
N GLU A 207 -7.39 41.89 -1.30
CA GLU A 207 -6.46 40.95 -1.94
C GLU A 207 -5.03 41.50 -1.94
N ASP A 208 -4.85 42.80 -2.20
CA ASP A 208 -3.54 43.46 -2.16
C ASP A 208 -2.92 43.37 -0.77
N ILE A 209 -3.72 43.63 0.27
CA ILE A 209 -3.24 43.52 1.67
C ILE A 209 -3.06 42.07 2.10
N ALA A 210 -3.85 41.12 1.59
CA ALA A 210 -3.70 39.70 1.91
C ALA A 210 -2.43 39.07 1.29
N SER A 211 -1.90 39.67 0.22
CA SER A 211 -0.62 39.26 -0.38
C SER A 211 0.59 39.62 0.48
N VAL A 212 0.42 40.50 1.48
CA VAL A 212 1.48 40.92 2.40
C VAL A 212 1.76 39.85 3.45
N VAL A 213 3.04 39.58 3.68
CA VAL A 213 3.51 38.57 4.62
C VAL A 213 2.99 38.84 6.05
N GLY A 214 2.24 37.89 6.59
CA GLY A 214 1.61 37.99 7.92
C GLY A 214 0.15 38.45 7.91
N PHE A 215 -0.45 38.64 6.73
CA PHE A 215 -1.87 38.88 6.56
C PHE A 215 -2.60 37.69 5.93
N THR A 216 -3.78 37.41 6.46
CA THR A 216 -4.82 36.54 5.87
C THR A 216 -5.96 37.42 5.36
N ASN A 217 -6.84 36.88 4.51
CA ASN A 217 -8.03 37.60 4.02
C ASN A 217 -8.87 38.21 5.17
N LEU A 218 -8.96 37.52 6.31
CA LEU A 218 -9.67 37.98 7.51
C LEU A 218 -8.98 39.17 8.19
N SER A 219 -7.64 39.19 8.27
CA SER A 219 -6.91 40.33 8.82
C SER A 219 -6.82 41.48 7.84
N ALA A 220 -6.68 41.21 6.54
CA ALA A 220 -6.67 42.21 5.48
C ALA A 220 -7.99 42.99 5.43
N SER A 221 -9.13 42.29 5.53
CA SER A 221 -10.45 42.92 5.64
C SER A 221 -10.57 43.85 6.85
N LYS A 222 -9.99 43.46 8.00
CA LYS A 222 -9.95 44.30 9.20
C LYS A 222 -9.06 45.53 9.03
N VAL A 223 -7.97 45.43 8.28
CA VAL A 223 -7.08 46.56 7.97
C VAL A 223 -7.79 47.57 7.10
N VAL A 224 -8.39 47.14 5.97
CA VAL A 224 -9.10 48.05 5.05
C VAL A 224 -10.26 48.75 5.76
N ASN A 225 -11.05 48.00 6.55
CA ASN A 225 -12.17 48.56 7.29
C ASN A 225 -11.73 49.48 8.44
N GLY A 226 -10.62 49.15 9.11
CA GLY A 226 -10.02 49.98 10.16
C GLY A 226 -9.40 51.27 9.60
N ALA A 227 -8.73 51.18 8.45
CA ALA A 227 -8.14 52.32 7.75
C ALA A 227 -9.21 53.29 7.25
N LYS A 228 -10.37 52.79 6.79
CA LYS A 228 -11.52 53.65 6.43
C LYS A 228 -12.16 54.38 7.61
N GLY A 229 -11.90 53.93 8.84
CA GLY A 229 -12.39 54.55 10.07
C GLY A 229 -11.43 55.57 10.71
N LEU A 230 -10.23 55.73 10.16
CA LEU A 230 -9.22 56.74 10.50
C LEU A 230 -9.32 57.94 9.57
#